data_AF-A0A3B8IAS0-F1
#
_entry.id   AF-A0A3B8IAS0-F1
#
_cell.length_a   1.000
_cell.length_b   1.000
_cell.length_c   1.000
_cell.angle_alpha   90.00
_cell.angle_beta   90.00
_cell.angle_gamma   90.00
#
_symmetry.space_group_name_H-M   'P 1'
#
loop_
_entity.id
_entity.type
_entity.pdbx_description
1 polymer ?
#
loop_
_entity_poly.entity_id
_entity_poly.type
_entity_poly.pdbx_seq_one_letter_code
_entity_poly.pdbx_strand_id
1 'polypeptide(L)'
;MRFLSTSFLLVTVLVWSCNPEPEVDPGEETQAVSALEAAEVAGTSLAEDDQGFTATLSSSTLLAVTAQGQANGGGRMEVCGVTADTTLVFNSPATAPVTFSYEFAYQTLLNCSNFNVPQSFDVDLTYSGSFDGPRYTSNNTGEGDMSVTNILPNDENFLVAGAWDRVGNSTFSAREERSYTSTSSFTFADVQVSKSTYEVVSGTATLQINGTIDSGESFEYTASVTFLGDGQADITIGDETFRVDLENGEVTQG
;
A
#
# COMPACT_ATOMS: atom_id res chain seq x y z
N MET A 1 32.46 -8.65 93.52
CA MET A 1 31.72 -7.82 92.54
C MET A 1 32.64 -7.70 91.32
N ARG A 2 32.34 -8.16 90.08
CA ARG A 2 31.07 -8.16 89.30
C ARG A 2 30.39 -6.78 89.39
N PHE A 3 30.18 -5.96 88.37
CA PHE A 3 30.37 -6.05 86.90
C PHE A 3 30.91 -4.67 86.40
N LEU A 4 31.14 -4.33 85.12
CA LEU A 4 30.79 -4.91 83.80
C LEU A 4 31.96 -4.65 82.80
N SER A 5 31.70 -4.76 81.50
CA SER A 5 32.48 -4.19 80.38
C SER A 5 31.49 -3.57 79.39
N THR A 6 31.88 -2.49 78.69
CA THR A 6 31.10 -1.91 77.59
C THR A 6 32.02 -1.51 76.44
N SER A 7 32.32 -2.48 75.58
CA SER A 7 32.96 -2.22 74.28
C SER A 7 31.99 -1.47 73.36
N PHE A 8 32.46 -0.40 72.73
CA PHE A 8 31.72 0.31 71.69
C PHE A 8 31.79 -0.50 70.37
N LEU A 9 30.65 -0.93 69.85
CA LEU A 9 30.58 -1.71 68.61
C LEU A 9 30.56 -0.75 67.41
N LEU A 10 31.60 -0.75 66.58
CA LEU A 10 31.65 0.03 65.36
C LEU A 10 30.98 -0.77 64.22
N VAL A 11 29.84 -0.30 63.72
CA VAL A 11 29.13 -0.94 62.59
C VAL A 11 29.61 -0.31 61.28
N THR A 12 30.49 -1.00 60.56
CA THR A 12 30.85 -0.65 59.18
C THR A 12 29.79 -1.14 58.21
N VAL A 13 29.05 -0.22 57.60
CA VAL A 13 28.12 -0.52 56.50
C VAL A 13 28.91 -0.64 55.20
N LEU A 14 28.88 -1.84 54.59
CA LEU A 14 29.40 -2.08 53.25
C LEU A 14 28.36 -1.62 52.23
N VAL A 15 28.58 -0.48 51.58
CA VAL A 15 27.82 -0.08 50.39
C VAL A 15 28.33 -0.87 49.18
N TRP A 16 27.53 -1.83 48.72
CA TRP A 16 27.69 -2.41 47.40
C TRP A 16 27.27 -1.36 46.36
N SER A 17 28.20 -0.97 45.49
CA SER A 17 27.90 -0.16 44.32
C SER A 17 27.25 -1.05 43.26
N CYS A 18 25.91 -1.09 43.22
CA CYS A 18 25.25 -1.49 41.98
C CYS A 18 25.65 -0.47 40.90
N ASN A 19 26.27 -0.96 39.84
CA ASN A 19 26.31 -0.21 38.59
C ASN A 19 24.85 -0.03 38.16
N PRO A 20 24.37 1.19 37.83
CA PRO A 20 23.04 1.33 37.27
C PRO A 20 22.99 0.49 35.98
N GLU A 21 22.05 -0.45 35.93
CA GLU A 21 21.65 -1.06 34.67
C GLU A 21 21.13 0.07 33.76
N PRO A 22 21.39 0.03 32.45
CA PRO A 22 20.86 1.05 31.56
C PRO A 22 19.34 1.08 31.67
N GLU A 23 18.78 2.26 31.96
CA GLU A 23 17.33 2.45 31.99
C GLU A 23 16.80 2.16 30.58
N VAL A 24 16.07 1.06 30.43
CA VAL A 24 15.28 0.79 29.23
C VAL A 24 14.13 1.77 29.24
N ASP A 25 14.13 2.71 28.29
CA ASP A 25 13.04 3.66 28.10
C ASP A 25 11.76 2.88 27.77
N PRO A 26 10.71 2.93 28.61
CA PRO A 26 9.49 2.14 28.41
C PRO A 26 8.57 2.74 27.33
N GLY A 27 9.13 3.39 26.30
CA GLY A 27 8.44 4.19 25.29
C GLY A 27 8.69 3.80 23.83
N GLU A 28 9.75 3.04 23.51
CA GLU A 28 9.97 2.50 22.16
C GLU A 28 9.54 1.03 22.10
N GLU A 29 8.30 0.79 21.64
CA GLU A 29 7.88 -0.54 21.16
C GLU A 29 8.77 -0.93 19.98
N THR A 30 9.68 -1.88 20.18
CA THR A 30 10.52 -2.42 19.11
C THR A 30 9.65 -3.18 18.12
N GLN A 31 9.34 -2.55 16.99
CA GLN A 31 8.59 -3.15 15.88
C GLN A 31 9.22 -4.48 15.46
N ALA A 32 8.39 -5.49 15.20
CA ALA A 32 8.84 -6.84 14.82
C ALA A 32 9.51 -6.90 13.43
N VAL A 33 9.40 -5.82 12.66
CA VAL A 33 9.80 -5.66 11.26
C VAL A 33 10.47 -4.29 11.14
N SER A 34 11.52 -4.16 10.34
CA SER A 34 12.20 -2.89 10.12
C SER A 34 11.44 -1.96 9.14
N ALA A 35 11.77 -0.66 9.15
CA ALA A 35 11.19 0.29 8.19
C ALA A 35 11.47 -0.08 6.72
N LEU A 36 12.63 -0.68 6.43
CA LEU A 36 12.96 -1.19 5.09
C LEU A 36 12.07 -2.37 4.68
N GLU A 37 11.85 -3.34 5.56
CA GLU A 37 10.96 -4.49 5.29
C GLU A 37 9.50 -4.03 5.15
N ALA A 38 9.06 -3.05 5.96
CA ALA A 38 7.76 -2.42 5.80
C ALA A 38 7.64 -1.67 4.45
N ALA A 39 8.71 -1.02 3.99
CA ALA A 39 8.77 -0.44 2.66
C ALA A 39 8.72 -1.52 1.56
N GLU A 40 9.38 -2.68 1.73
CA GLU A 40 9.27 -3.82 0.78
C GLU A 40 7.82 -4.37 0.69
N VAL A 41 7.08 -4.44 1.80
CA VAL A 41 5.64 -4.77 1.81
C VAL A 41 4.80 -3.70 1.11
N ALA A 42 5.10 -2.41 1.33
CA ALA A 42 4.48 -1.32 0.59
C ALA A 42 4.78 -1.38 -0.92
N GLY A 43 6.00 -1.75 -1.29
CA GLY A 43 6.45 -1.84 -2.68
C GLY A 43 5.69 -2.91 -3.47
N THR A 44 5.48 -4.10 -2.90
CA THR A 44 4.66 -5.14 -3.56
C THR A 44 3.18 -4.74 -3.64
N SER A 45 2.67 -3.98 -2.67
CA SER A 45 1.31 -3.42 -2.72
C SER A 45 1.15 -2.31 -3.79
N LEU A 46 2.25 -1.64 -4.16
CA LEU A 46 2.32 -0.61 -5.19
C LEU A 46 2.63 -1.15 -6.61
N ALA A 47 3.14 -2.37 -6.74
CA ALA A 47 3.70 -2.89 -8.00
C ALA A 47 2.64 -3.20 -9.08
N GLU A 48 2.93 -2.87 -10.34
CA GLU A 48 2.06 -3.20 -11.48
C GLU A 48 2.06 -4.70 -11.81
N ASP A 49 3.24 -5.35 -11.78
CA ASP A 49 3.42 -6.80 -12.01
C ASP A 49 2.62 -7.69 -11.03
N ASP A 50 2.34 -7.18 -9.83
CA ASP A 50 1.53 -7.86 -8.79
C ASP A 50 0.10 -7.29 -8.68
N GLN A 51 -0.37 -6.66 -9.77
CA GLN A 51 -1.68 -6.04 -9.92
C GLN A 51 -2.06 -5.15 -8.72
N GLY A 52 -1.08 -4.41 -8.21
CA GLY A 52 -1.22 -3.55 -7.03
C GLY A 52 -1.98 -2.26 -7.31
N PHE A 53 -1.74 -1.29 -6.44
CA PHE A 53 -2.45 0.00 -6.44
C PHE A 53 -2.37 0.74 -7.80
N THR A 54 -1.18 0.80 -8.40
CA THR A 54 -0.90 1.49 -9.68
C THR A 54 -1.63 0.87 -10.87
N ALA A 55 -1.53 -0.46 -11.04
CA ALA A 55 -2.27 -1.21 -12.06
C ALA A 55 -3.80 -1.09 -11.87
N THR A 56 -4.25 -0.98 -10.61
CA THR A 56 -5.66 -0.74 -10.28
C THR A 56 -6.13 0.65 -10.72
N LEU A 57 -5.33 1.70 -10.49
CA LEU A 57 -5.60 3.05 -11.02
C LEU A 57 -5.62 3.09 -12.55
N SER A 58 -4.66 2.43 -13.20
CA SER A 58 -4.58 2.32 -14.67
C SER A 58 -5.84 1.67 -15.24
N SER A 59 -6.25 0.53 -14.69
CA SER A 59 -7.47 -0.19 -15.10
C SER A 59 -8.74 0.64 -14.89
N SER A 60 -8.85 1.31 -13.74
CA SER A 60 -10.03 2.13 -13.38
C SER A 60 -10.19 3.35 -14.28
N THR A 61 -9.08 4.01 -14.64
CA THR A 61 -9.09 5.15 -15.57
C THR A 61 -9.37 4.74 -17.02
N LEU A 62 -8.91 3.55 -17.44
CA LEU A 62 -9.27 2.97 -18.75
C LEU A 62 -10.77 2.62 -18.84
N LEU A 63 -11.39 2.14 -17.75
CA LEU A 63 -12.83 1.97 -17.66
C LEU A 63 -13.58 3.31 -17.79
N ALA A 64 -13.08 4.39 -17.16
CA ALA A 64 -13.64 5.73 -17.29
C ALA A 64 -13.64 6.24 -18.74
N VAL A 65 -12.56 6.01 -19.50
CA VAL A 65 -12.49 6.32 -20.95
C VAL A 65 -13.53 5.52 -21.72
N THR A 66 -13.68 4.23 -21.41
CA THR A 66 -14.63 3.34 -22.08
C THR A 66 -16.07 3.82 -21.87
N ALA A 67 -16.44 4.15 -20.63
CA ALA A 67 -17.75 4.70 -20.29
C ALA A 67 -18.01 6.06 -20.96
N GLN A 68 -17.01 6.95 -21.01
CA GLN A 68 -17.11 8.21 -21.75
C GLN A 68 -17.28 8.00 -23.26
N GLY A 69 -16.58 7.03 -23.85
CA GLY A 69 -16.69 6.67 -25.26
C GLY A 69 -18.11 6.20 -25.61
N GLN A 70 -18.68 5.32 -24.78
CA GLN A 70 -20.08 4.88 -24.87
C GLN A 70 -21.05 6.07 -24.83
N ALA A 71 -20.88 6.98 -23.86
CA ALA A 71 -21.72 8.18 -23.74
C ALA A 71 -21.67 9.07 -24.98
N ASN A 72 -20.49 9.26 -25.59
CA ASN A 72 -20.38 10.07 -26.80
C ASN A 72 -20.86 9.37 -28.08
N GLY A 73 -20.80 8.03 -28.16
CA GLY A 73 -21.12 7.25 -29.36
C GLY A 73 -22.54 6.69 -29.45
N GLY A 74 -23.11 6.21 -28.34
CA GLY A 74 -24.45 5.58 -28.31
C GLY A 74 -25.61 6.56 -28.15
N GLY A 75 -25.32 7.79 -27.73
CA GLY A 75 -26.31 8.77 -27.30
C GLY A 75 -26.18 8.99 -25.79
N ARG A 76 -25.78 10.20 -25.41
CA ARG A 76 -25.31 10.61 -24.06
C ARG A 76 -26.21 10.28 -22.87
N MET A 77 -27.45 9.83 -23.08
CA MET A 77 -28.42 9.59 -22.01
C MET A 77 -28.47 8.14 -21.52
N GLU A 78 -27.90 7.16 -22.23
CA GLU A 78 -28.10 5.73 -21.91
C GLU A 78 -27.16 5.19 -20.82
N VAL A 79 -26.00 5.83 -20.60
CA VAL A 79 -24.99 5.41 -19.60
C VAL A 79 -24.76 6.41 -18.46
N CYS A 80 -25.32 7.62 -18.54
CA CYS A 80 -25.20 8.61 -17.45
C CYS A 80 -26.10 8.23 -16.26
N GLY A 81 -25.52 8.11 -15.07
CA GLY A 81 -26.26 7.76 -13.85
C GLY A 81 -26.74 6.30 -13.80
N VAL A 82 -26.19 5.44 -14.66
CA VAL A 82 -26.48 3.99 -14.69
C VAL A 82 -25.27 3.25 -14.14
N THR A 83 -25.48 2.46 -13.09
CA THR A 83 -24.46 1.55 -12.56
C THR A 83 -24.21 0.41 -13.55
N ALA A 84 -22.94 0.08 -13.79
CA ALA A 84 -22.52 -1.01 -14.65
C ALA A 84 -21.43 -1.84 -13.97
N ASP A 85 -21.58 -3.16 -14.02
CA ASP A 85 -20.63 -4.12 -13.45
C ASP A 85 -19.78 -4.77 -14.55
N THR A 86 -18.51 -5.07 -14.25
CA THR A 86 -17.61 -5.79 -15.16
C THR A 86 -16.58 -6.61 -14.38
N THR A 87 -16.05 -7.67 -14.98
CA THR A 87 -14.97 -8.48 -14.41
C THR A 87 -13.76 -8.44 -15.34
N LEU A 88 -12.60 -8.06 -14.80
CA LEU A 88 -11.31 -8.11 -15.50
C LEU A 88 -10.48 -9.25 -14.92
N VAL A 89 -9.90 -10.07 -15.78
CA VAL A 89 -9.04 -11.20 -15.38
C VAL A 89 -7.68 -11.04 -16.01
N PHE A 90 -6.64 -10.95 -15.18
CA PHE A 90 -5.25 -10.77 -15.57
C PHE A 90 -4.49 -12.06 -15.30
N ASN A 91 -3.85 -12.61 -16.33
CA ASN A 91 -3.08 -13.85 -16.22
C ASN A 91 -1.75 -13.71 -16.93
N SER A 92 -0.68 -14.08 -16.24
CA SER A 92 0.59 -14.39 -16.87
C SER A 92 0.46 -15.56 -17.87
N PRO A 93 1.31 -15.63 -18.91
CA PRO A 93 1.48 -16.85 -19.68
C PRO A 93 2.03 -17.98 -18.80
N ALA A 94 1.48 -19.19 -18.90
CA ALA A 94 1.86 -20.35 -18.06
C ALA A 94 3.32 -20.85 -18.20
N THR A 95 4.14 -20.19 -19.03
CA THR A 95 5.58 -20.46 -19.21
C THR A 95 6.45 -19.23 -18.93
N ALA A 96 5.89 -18.18 -18.32
CA ALA A 96 6.62 -16.99 -17.93
C ALA A 96 7.51 -17.27 -16.69
N PRO A 97 8.63 -16.54 -16.51
CA PRO A 97 9.51 -16.69 -15.35
C PRO A 97 8.94 -16.06 -14.06
N VAL A 98 7.90 -15.26 -14.20
CA VAL A 98 7.03 -14.74 -13.14
C VAL A 98 5.61 -15.16 -13.52
N THR A 99 4.83 -15.70 -12.58
CA THR A 99 3.44 -16.06 -12.83
C THR A 99 2.49 -15.36 -11.88
N PHE A 100 1.42 -14.80 -12.43
CA PHE A 100 0.31 -14.21 -11.69
C PHE A 100 -1.04 -14.63 -12.27
N SER A 101 -2.06 -14.59 -11.42
CA SER A 101 -3.47 -14.85 -11.75
C SER A 101 -4.35 -13.99 -10.85
N TYR A 102 -5.03 -13.01 -11.43
CA TYR A 102 -5.88 -12.05 -10.73
C TYR A 102 -7.25 -11.90 -11.36
N GLU A 103 -8.28 -11.81 -10.53
CA GLU A 103 -9.64 -11.47 -10.91
C GLU A 103 -10.12 -10.24 -10.12
N PHE A 104 -10.59 -9.23 -10.84
CA PHE A 104 -11.15 -7.99 -10.30
C PHE A 104 -12.61 -7.89 -10.73
N ALA A 105 -13.52 -7.77 -9.76
CA ALA A 105 -14.91 -7.43 -9.98
C ALA A 105 -15.11 -5.93 -9.70
N TYR A 106 -15.50 -5.18 -10.73
CA TYR A 106 -15.75 -3.75 -10.69
C TYR A 106 -17.26 -3.47 -10.74
N GLN A 107 -17.71 -2.52 -9.92
CA GLN A 107 -18.98 -1.83 -10.05
C GLN A 107 -18.67 -0.35 -10.32
N THR A 108 -19.32 0.24 -11.33
CA THR A 108 -18.93 1.56 -11.85
C THR A 108 -20.13 2.46 -12.12
N LEU A 109 -19.95 3.77 -11.96
CA LEU A 109 -21.00 4.77 -12.18
C LEU A 109 -20.46 6.00 -12.92
N LEU A 110 -20.96 6.27 -14.12
CA LEU A 110 -20.64 7.49 -14.86
C LEU A 110 -21.55 8.65 -14.42
N ASN A 111 -21.02 9.56 -13.61
CA ASN A 111 -21.75 10.75 -13.18
C ASN A 111 -21.71 11.84 -14.25
N CYS A 112 -22.88 12.38 -14.57
CA CYS A 112 -23.03 13.42 -15.58
C CYS A 112 -23.77 14.65 -15.03
N SER A 113 -23.45 15.82 -15.59
CA SER A 113 -24.22 17.03 -15.36
C SER A 113 -25.63 16.93 -15.96
N ASN A 114 -26.52 17.87 -15.59
CA ASN A 114 -27.89 17.99 -16.14
C ASN A 114 -27.96 18.16 -17.69
N PHE A 115 -26.83 18.37 -18.37
CA PHE A 115 -26.71 18.42 -19.82
C PHE A 115 -26.16 17.12 -20.43
N ASN A 116 -26.11 16.03 -19.66
CA ASN A 116 -25.51 14.74 -20.02
C ASN A 116 -24.05 14.87 -20.49
N VAL A 117 -23.29 15.72 -19.81
CA VAL A 117 -21.83 15.83 -19.97
C VAL A 117 -21.18 15.12 -18.78
N PRO A 118 -20.33 14.09 -19.00
CA PRO A 118 -19.62 13.38 -17.93
C PRO A 118 -18.81 14.32 -17.03
N GLN A 119 -18.78 14.07 -15.73
CA GLN A 119 -18.11 14.87 -14.70
C GLN A 119 -17.14 14.04 -13.87
N SER A 120 -17.60 12.92 -13.31
CA SER A 120 -16.77 11.91 -12.64
C SER A 120 -17.17 10.51 -13.07
N PHE A 121 -16.34 9.54 -12.73
CA PHE A 121 -16.58 8.12 -12.88
C PHE A 121 -16.19 7.44 -11.57
N ASP A 122 -17.18 6.97 -10.83
CA ASP A 122 -16.96 6.31 -9.54
C ASP A 122 -16.78 4.81 -9.77
N VAL A 123 -15.90 4.20 -8.99
CA VAL A 123 -15.40 2.84 -9.14
C VAL A 123 -15.31 2.18 -7.77
N ASP A 124 -16.22 1.25 -7.52
CA ASP A 124 -16.12 0.26 -6.46
C ASP A 124 -15.47 -1.00 -7.03
N LEU A 125 -14.55 -1.63 -6.30
CA LEU A 125 -13.99 -2.91 -6.71
C LEU A 125 -13.74 -3.86 -5.56
N THR A 126 -13.74 -5.15 -5.88
CA THR A 126 -13.15 -6.21 -5.07
C THR A 126 -12.26 -7.07 -5.96
N TYR A 127 -11.19 -7.63 -5.41
CA TYR A 127 -10.29 -8.48 -6.17
C TYR A 127 -9.70 -9.62 -5.35
N SER A 128 -9.25 -10.66 -6.05
CA SER A 128 -8.44 -11.73 -5.48
C SER A 128 -7.45 -12.28 -6.51
N GLY A 129 -6.33 -12.82 -6.03
CA GLY A 129 -5.37 -13.48 -6.89
C GLY A 129 -4.06 -13.84 -6.20
N SER A 130 -3.08 -14.21 -7.00
CA SER A 130 -1.75 -14.60 -6.54
C SER A 130 -0.66 -14.21 -7.53
N PHE A 131 0.55 -14.09 -6.98
CA PHE A 131 1.78 -13.82 -7.71
C PHE A 131 2.90 -14.75 -7.20
N ASP A 132 3.71 -15.23 -8.12
CA ASP A 132 4.88 -16.07 -7.87
C ASP A 132 6.02 -15.54 -8.73
N GLY A 133 7.01 -14.93 -8.09
CA GLY A 133 8.18 -14.35 -8.74
C GLY A 133 9.49 -14.64 -7.99
N PRO A 134 10.66 -14.40 -8.63
CA PRO A 134 11.96 -14.79 -8.06
C PRO A 134 12.32 -14.18 -6.70
N ARG A 135 11.67 -13.08 -6.30
CA ARG A 135 11.95 -12.35 -5.06
C ARG A 135 10.95 -12.60 -3.95
N TYR A 136 9.69 -12.86 -4.30
CA TYR A 136 8.61 -13.11 -3.37
C TYR A 136 7.46 -13.82 -4.07
N THR A 137 6.63 -14.48 -3.27
CA THR A 137 5.32 -14.98 -3.67
C THR A 137 4.25 -14.32 -2.81
N SER A 138 3.05 -14.11 -3.32
CA SER A 138 1.95 -13.49 -2.58
C SER A 138 0.59 -14.10 -2.96
N ASN A 139 -0.33 -14.16 -2.00
CA ASN A 139 -1.76 -14.41 -2.25
C ASN A 139 -2.53 -13.25 -1.64
N ASN A 140 -3.40 -12.61 -2.41
CA ASN A 140 -3.94 -11.31 -2.09
C ASN A 140 -5.44 -11.24 -2.35
N THR A 141 -6.12 -10.49 -1.49
CA THR A 141 -7.51 -10.06 -1.64
C THR A 141 -7.61 -8.60 -1.28
N GLY A 142 -8.53 -7.87 -1.88
CA GLY A 142 -8.69 -6.47 -1.54
C GLY A 142 -9.96 -5.84 -2.10
N GLU A 143 -10.14 -4.57 -1.76
CA GLU A 143 -11.26 -3.74 -2.16
C GLU A 143 -10.82 -2.29 -2.40
N GLY A 144 -11.67 -1.50 -3.05
CA GLY A 144 -11.39 -0.08 -3.25
C GLY A 144 -12.63 0.70 -3.63
N ASP A 145 -12.68 1.95 -3.20
CA ASP A 145 -13.69 2.97 -3.50
C ASP A 145 -12.92 4.16 -4.08
N MET A 146 -13.17 4.51 -5.33
CA MET A 146 -12.43 5.55 -6.05
C MET A 146 -13.35 6.42 -6.91
N SER A 147 -13.04 7.71 -7.01
CA SER A 147 -13.66 8.62 -7.96
C SER A 147 -12.61 9.18 -8.93
N VAL A 148 -12.83 8.94 -10.22
CA VAL A 148 -12.02 9.45 -11.32
C VAL A 148 -12.66 10.73 -11.85
N THR A 149 -11.94 11.85 -11.77
CA THR A 149 -12.35 13.17 -12.27
C THR A 149 -11.40 13.65 -13.39
N ASN A 150 -11.60 14.89 -13.87
CA ASN A 150 -10.96 15.41 -15.09
C ASN A 150 -11.10 14.45 -16.29
N ILE A 151 -12.25 13.79 -16.44
CA ILE A 151 -12.41 12.77 -17.49
C ILE A 151 -12.51 13.37 -18.90
N LEU A 152 -12.80 14.66 -19.07
CA LEU A 152 -13.11 15.26 -20.39
C LEU A 152 -11.88 15.33 -21.33
N PRO A 153 -12.02 15.19 -22.67
CA PRO A 153 -10.87 15.03 -23.58
C PRO A 153 -9.85 16.20 -23.64
N ASN A 154 -10.12 17.33 -22.98
CA ASN A 154 -9.22 18.48 -22.96
C ASN A 154 -8.20 18.43 -21.81
N ASP A 155 -8.44 17.63 -20.77
CA ASP A 155 -7.51 17.49 -19.64
C ASP A 155 -6.47 16.42 -19.98
N GLU A 156 -5.18 16.69 -19.74
CA GLU A 156 -4.06 15.78 -20.08
C GLU A 156 -3.98 14.55 -19.15
N ASN A 157 -4.41 14.71 -17.91
CA ASN A 157 -4.41 13.69 -16.85
C ASN A 157 -5.83 13.53 -16.27
N PHE A 158 -6.13 12.32 -15.80
CA PHE A 158 -7.19 12.10 -14.81
C PHE A 158 -6.71 12.58 -13.44
N LEU A 159 -7.65 12.91 -12.56
CA LEU A 159 -7.42 13.04 -11.11
C LEU A 159 -8.21 11.94 -10.41
N VAL A 160 -7.53 11.11 -9.62
CA VAL A 160 -8.15 10.01 -8.86
C VAL A 160 -7.98 10.27 -7.37
N ALA A 161 -9.09 10.11 -6.65
CA ALA A 161 -9.21 10.16 -5.20
C ALA A 161 -9.92 8.89 -4.72
N GLY A 162 -9.66 8.44 -3.49
CA GLY A 162 -10.31 7.27 -2.93
C GLY A 162 -9.55 6.59 -1.79
N ALA A 163 -9.96 5.35 -1.55
CA ALA A 163 -9.29 4.38 -0.70
C ALA A 163 -9.09 3.06 -1.46
N TRP A 164 -8.03 2.33 -1.12
CA TRP A 164 -7.76 1.00 -1.67
C TRP A 164 -7.04 0.15 -0.63
N ASP A 165 -7.56 -1.05 -0.41
CA ASP A 165 -7.12 -1.95 0.64
C ASP A 165 -6.66 -3.28 0.06
N ARG A 166 -5.50 -3.75 0.51
CA ARG A 166 -4.92 -5.04 0.14
C ARG A 166 -4.58 -5.85 1.37
N VAL A 167 -5.23 -6.99 1.55
CA VAL A 167 -4.82 -8.03 2.49
C VAL A 167 -4.01 -9.07 1.73
N GLY A 168 -2.74 -9.24 2.09
CA GLY A 168 -1.81 -10.16 1.45
C GLY A 168 -1.14 -11.11 2.43
N ASN A 169 -0.93 -12.36 2.00
CA ASN A 169 0.05 -13.26 2.59
C ASN A 169 1.23 -13.36 1.63
N SER A 170 2.36 -12.73 1.97
CA SER A 170 3.55 -12.66 1.13
C SER A 170 4.75 -13.35 1.80
N THR A 171 5.53 -14.13 1.04
CA THR A 171 6.81 -14.71 1.48
C THR A 171 7.93 -14.16 0.62
N PHE A 172 8.89 -13.46 1.23
CA PHE A 172 10.05 -12.89 0.54
C PHE A 172 11.24 -13.83 0.62
N SER A 173 11.96 -13.97 -0.49
CA SER A 173 13.08 -14.93 -0.67
C SER A 173 14.44 -14.24 -0.81
N ALA A 174 14.48 -12.91 -0.85
CA ALA A 174 15.64 -12.15 -1.35
C ALA A 174 16.80 -11.98 -0.36
N ARG A 175 16.57 -12.11 0.96
CA ARG A 175 17.59 -11.86 2.01
C ARG A 175 17.48 -12.82 3.20
N GLU A 176 16.29 -12.88 3.79
CA GLU A 176 15.89 -13.90 4.76
C GLU A 176 14.53 -14.44 4.30
N GLU A 177 14.32 -15.76 4.34
CA GLU A 177 13.01 -16.34 4.02
C GLU A 177 12.05 -16.02 5.17
N ARG A 178 11.20 -15.00 4.95
CA ARG A 178 10.27 -14.45 5.94
C ARG A 178 8.92 -14.22 5.27
N SER A 179 7.87 -14.72 5.89
CA SER A 179 6.50 -14.47 5.48
C SER A 179 5.80 -13.46 6.37
N TYR A 180 4.87 -12.74 5.76
CA TYR A 180 4.09 -11.66 6.32
C TYR A 180 2.63 -11.92 5.96
N THR A 181 1.74 -11.85 6.95
CA THR A 181 0.32 -11.56 6.70
C THR A 181 0.12 -10.08 7.00
N SER A 182 -0.27 -9.30 6.01
CA SER A 182 -0.33 -7.83 6.11
C SER A 182 -1.53 -7.23 5.39
N THR A 183 -2.12 -6.20 5.99
CA THR A 183 -3.03 -5.26 5.33
C THR A 183 -2.27 -4.00 4.97
N SER A 184 -2.40 -3.55 3.72
CA SER A 184 -1.91 -2.28 3.19
C SER A 184 -3.12 -1.43 2.79
N SER A 185 -3.38 -0.38 3.56
CA SER A 185 -4.55 0.50 3.41
C SER A 185 -4.13 1.87 2.88
N PHE A 186 -4.52 2.21 1.65
CA PHE A 186 -4.21 3.47 1.00
C PHE A 186 -5.36 4.47 1.12
N THR A 187 -5.04 5.75 1.28
CA THR A 187 -5.98 6.87 1.13
C THR A 187 -5.32 8.00 0.36
N PHE A 188 -6.00 8.52 -0.65
CA PHE A 188 -5.41 9.45 -1.63
C PHE A 188 -6.47 10.40 -2.20
N ALA A 189 -6.05 11.59 -2.64
CA ALA A 189 -6.95 12.65 -3.07
C ALA A 189 -6.60 13.28 -4.44
N ASP A 190 -5.31 13.33 -4.79
CA ASP A 190 -4.81 14.07 -5.94
C ASP A 190 -3.81 13.25 -6.76
N VAL A 191 -4.09 11.96 -6.98
CA VAL A 191 -3.23 11.10 -7.83
C VAL A 191 -3.56 11.35 -9.29
N GLN A 192 -2.55 11.79 -10.05
CA GLN A 192 -2.67 12.06 -11.48
C GLN A 192 -2.27 10.85 -12.31
N VAL A 193 -3.13 10.49 -13.27
CA VAL A 193 -2.89 9.39 -14.22
C VAL A 193 -2.95 9.93 -15.64
N SER A 194 -1.92 9.66 -16.45
CA SER A 194 -1.81 10.11 -17.84
C SER A 194 -2.95 9.55 -18.69
N LYS A 195 -3.66 10.38 -19.46
CA LYS A 195 -4.67 9.86 -20.41
C LYS A 195 -4.07 9.19 -21.65
N SER A 196 -2.77 9.37 -21.85
CA SER A 196 -2.07 8.87 -23.04
C SER A 196 -1.39 7.52 -22.80
N THR A 197 -0.93 7.28 -21.57
CA THR A 197 -0.19 6.07 -21.18
C THR A 197 -0.89 5.26 -20.08
N TYR A 198 -1.85 5.86 -19.35
CA TYR A 198 -2.54 5.27 -18.19
C TYR A 198 -1.62 4.96 -16.99
N GLU A 199 -0.42 5.54 -16.98
CA GLU A 199 0.56 5.46 -15.88
C GLU A 199 0.31 6.57 -14.86
N VAL A 200 0.69 6.34 -13.61
CA VAL A 200 0.69 7.37 -12.55
C VAL A 200 1.83 8.36 -12.79
N VAL A 201 1.50 9.65 -12.94
CA VAL A 201 2.48 10.71 -13.28
C VAL A 201 2.85 11.63 -12.11
N SER A 202 1.99 11.76 -11.09
CA SER A 202 2.30 12.47 -9.84
C SER A 202 1.18 12.30 -8.81
N GLY A 203 1.43 12.75 -7.58
CA GLY A 203 0.42 12.82 -6.51
C GLY A 203 0.95 12.26 -5.20
N THR A 204 0.08 12.18 -4.19
CA THR A 204 0.42 11.60 -2.89
C THR A 204 -0.67 10.69 -2.37
N ALA A 205 -0.27 9.67 -1.60
CA ALA A 205 -1.14 8.80 -0.83
C ALA A 205 -0.59 8.64 0.60
N THR A 206 -1.48 8.47 1.56
CA THR A 206 -1.14 7.90 2.88
C THR A 206 -1.33 6.40 2.81
N LEU A 207 -0.40 5.64 3.40
CA LEU A 207 -0.45 4.19 3.49
C LEU A 207 -0.33 3.77 4.96
N GLN A 208 -1.29 2.99 5.46
CA GLN A 208 -1.17 2.27 6.73
C GLN A 208 -0.87 0.80 6.44
N ILE A 209 0.20 0.27 7.06
CA ILE A 209 0.62 -1.12 6.93
C ILE A 209 0.50 -1.76 8.30
N ASN A 210 -0.32 -2.79 8.43
CA ASN A 210 -0.47 -3.56 9.68
C ASN A 210 -0.32 -5.04 9.37
N GLY A 211 0.32 -5.82 10.24
CA GLY A 211 0.52 -7.22 9.97
C GLY A 211 1.17 -8.04 11.07
N THR A 212 1.45 -9.29 10.73
CA THR A 212 2.17 -10.27 11.56
C THR A 212 3.18 -11.02 10.72
N ILE A 213 4.35 -11.28 11.30
CA ILE A 213 5.36 -12.20 10.74
C ILE A 213 5.17 -13.63 11.24
N ASP A 214 5.87 -14.58 10.63
CA ASP A 214 5.80 -16.02 10.95
C ASP A 214 6.07 -16.40 12.42
N SER A 215 6.74 -15.54 13.21
CA SER A 215 6.91 -15.72 14.66
C SER A 215 5.64 -15.46 15.47
N GLY A 216 4.61 -14.87 14.84
CA GLY A 216 3.39 -14.38 15.48
C GLY A 216 3.51 -12.96 16.05
N GLU A 217 4.66 -12.30 15.89
CA GLU A 217 4.86 -10.92 16.32
C GLU A 217 4.20 -9.94 15.32
N SER A 218 3.59 -8.87 15.84
CA SER A 218 2.89 -7.86 15.05
C SER A 218 3.77 -6.66 14.73
N PHE A 219 3.44 -5.97 13.64
CA PHE A 219 4.03 -4.68 13.26
C PHE A 219 2.96 -3.73 12.72
N GLU A 220 3.17 -2.43 12.92
CA GLU A 220 2.31 -1.39 12.35
C GLU A 220 3.13 -0.16 11.95
N TYR A 221 2.95 0.29 10.71
CA TYR A 221 3.59 1.45 10.13
C TYR A 221 2.59 2.37 9.44
N THR A 222 2.84 3.68 9.52
CA THR A 222 2.22 4.67 8.63
C THR A 222 3.31 5.25 7.73
N ALA A 223 3.02 5.32 6.44
CA ALA A 223 3.90 5.84 5.41
C ALA A 223 3.19 6.93 4.59
N SER A 224 3.96 7.85 4.01
CA SER A 224 3.50 8.69 2.90
C SER A 224 4.16 8.23 1.60
N VAL A 225 3.37 8.02 0.56
CA VAL A 225 3.84 7.70 -0.79
C VAL A 225 3.73 8.95 -1.65
N THR A 226 4.83 9.34 -2.30
CA THR A 226 4.88 10.44 -3.28
C THR A 226 5.19 9.89 -4.65
N PHE A 227 4.23 9.97 -5.58
CA PHE A 227 4.42 9.52 -6.95
C PHE A 227 5.22 10.58 -7.75
N LEU A 228 6.24 10.12 -8.46
CA LEU A 228 7.22 10.98 -9.14
C LEU A 228 7.04 11.01 -10.67
N GLY A 229 6.21 10.12 -11.20
CA GLY A 229 6.17 9.80 -12.62
C GLY A 229 7.28 8.82 -13.02
N ASP A 230 7.42 8.56 -14.32
CA ASP A 230 8.45 7.70 -14.92
C ASP A 230 8.59 6.32 -14.21
N GLY A 231 7.47 5.74 -13.75
CA GLY A 231 7.44 4.45 -13.06
C GLY A 231 8.00 4.45 -11.64
N GLN A 232 8.07 5.60 -10.95
CA GLN A 232 8.71 5.70 -9.62
C GLN A 232 7.86 6.41 -8.57
N ALA A 233 8.07 6.03 -7.31
CA ALA A 233 7.59 6.75 -6.14
C ALA A 233 8.63 6.76 -5.01
N ASP A 234 8.49 7.71 -4.09
CA ASP A 234 9.19 7.71 -2.79
C ASP A 234 8.21 7.28 -1.69
N ILE A 235 8.61 6.33 -0.85
CA ILE A 235 7.91 5.87 0.35
C ILE A 235 8.66 6.41 1.56
N THR A 236 8.02 7.24 2.38
CA THR A 236 8.62 7.79 3.60
C THR A 236 7.96 7.17 4.84
N ILE A 237 8.79 6.59 5.73
CA ILE A 237 8.39 5.94 6.99
C ILE A 237 9.20 6.60 8.11
N GLY A 238 8.54 7.38 8.97
CA GLY A 238 9.23 8.21 9.95
C GLY A 238 10.16 9.22 9.25
N ASP A 239 11.45 9.19 9.61
CA ASP A 239 12.50 10.02 8.98
C ASP A 239 13.21 9.31 7.80
N GLU A 240 12.91 8.03 7.53
CA GLU A 240 13.53 7.26 6.44
C GLU A 240 12.71 7.38 5.14
N THR A 241 13.40 7.46 3.99
CA THR A 241 12.77 7.47 2.66
C THR A 241 13.39 6.41 1.76
N PHE A 242 12.53 5.70 1.03
CA PHE A 242 12.89 4.61 0.15
C PHE A 242 12.30 4.86 -1.25
N ARG A 243 13.12 4.70 -2.29
CA ARG A 243 12.69 4.77 -3.68
C ARG A 243 12.12 3.43 -4.10
N VAL A 244 10.90 3.41 -4.63
CA VAL A 244 10.26 2.22 -5.20
C VAL A 244 10.12 2.34 -6.72
N ASP A 245 10.44 1.26 -7.41
CA ASP A 245 10.08 0.98 -8.80
C ASP A 245 8.63 0.45 -8.85
N LEU A 246 7.75 1.16 -9.55
CA LEU A 246 6.32 0.83 -9.62
C LEU A 246 6.00 -0.31 -10.57
N GLU A 247 6.89 -0.70 -11.49
CA GLU A 247 6.67 -1.87 -12.35
C GLU A 247 6.69 -3.15 -11.50
N ASN A 248 7.74 -3.31 -10.69
CA ASN A 248 8.09 -4.57 -10.03
C ASN A 248 8.12 -4.53 -8.49
N GLY A 249 7.94 -3.36 -7.88
CA GLY A 249 7.95 -3.15 -6.44
C GLY A 249 9.34 -3.15 -5.80
N GLU A 250 10.43 -3.02 -6.57
CA GLU A 250 11.78 -2.98 -6.02
C GLU A 250 12.01 -1.74 -5.17
N VAL A 251 12.33 -1.97 -3.89
CA VAL A 251 12.67 -0.92 -2.93
C VAL A 251 14.19 -0.76 -2.83
N THR A 252 14.64 0.49 -2.93
CA THR A 252 16.02 0.93 -2.72
C THR A 252 16.05 2.07 -1.71
N GLN A 253 17.13 2.20 -0.94
CA GLN A 253 17.28 3.31 0.02
C GLN A 253 17.60 4.61 -0.73
N GLY A 254 16.90 5.70 -0.39
CA GLY A 254 17.05 7.03 -1.02
C GLY A 254 18.29 7.81 -0.60
#